data_AF-A0A7J4QYF7-F1
#
_entry.id   AF-A0A7J4QYF7-F1
#
_cell.length_a   1.000
_cell.length_b   1.000
_cell.length_c   1.000
_cell.angle_alpha   90.00
_cell.angle_beta   90.00
_cell.angle_gamma   90.00
#
_symmetry.space_group_name_H-M   'P 1'
#
loop_
_entity.id
_entity.type
_entity.pdbx_description
1 polymer ?
#
loop_
_entity_poly.entity_id
_entity_poly.type
_entity_poly.pdbx_seq_one_letter_code
_entity_poly.pdbx_strand_id
1 'polypeptide(L)'
;MIVATIVLLAISIIPGYALCKVLDGTADKWRKAMLSPALGLLLVYGACGLVVLSGLSTWGLTSAVILLLNTLAIAHLKRRINEEKGLTQWQKLEAAMHGMILESEDQEISDEVATQRWFQSNRYRLGIIVGAVLCSGVLLLPLFQKLPFGVDWIGFAVLAGQIAENGNMILTGVNEGSWTYPPAFPALAGWLATSLGISSGKAVFLLGHYTLAILIIGAAGAMDHHGAGGQFFVTMALGFGLFAKAYDSGYPTVASQLGLVVGLLVLLRPSSSRGSHHTRGFIIAVSCVALIHPTGAIYLGTMMIAHIIIGLSLRAEYSENLQKLLLACSILITIAAAISVV
;
A
#
# COMPACT_ATOMS: atom_id res chain seq x y z
N MET A 1 -6.87 -20.86 -0.01
CA MET A 1 -6.94 -19.45 0.40
C MET A 1 -6.33 -19.24 1.79
N ILE A 2 -6.91 -19.82 2.85
CA ILE A 2 -6.49 -19.59 4.25
C ILE A 2 -4.98 -19.72 4.47
N VAL A 3 -4.36 -20.83 4.02
CA VAL A 3 -2.91 -21.04 4.18
C VAL A 3 -2.09 -19.95 3.48
N ALA A 4 -2.47 -19.57 2.26
CA ALA A 4 -1.79 -18.50 1.52
C ALA A 4 -1.94 -17.15 2.23
N THR A 5 -3.13 -16.84 2.75
CA THR A 5 -3.36 -15.63 3.56
C THR A 5 -2.45 -15.60 4.80
N ILE A 6 -2.33 -16.72 5.51
CA ILE A 6 -1.46 -16.80 6.70
C ILE A 6 0.01 -16.59 6.32
N VAL A 7 0.50 -17.25 5.26
CA VAL A 7 1.89 -17.09 4.80
C VAL A 7 2.17 -15.66 4.37
N LEU A 8 1.30 -15.07 3.55
CA LEU A 8 1.47 -13.70 3.06
C LEU A 8 1.39 -12.68 4.20
N LEU A 9 0.52 -12.89 5.18
CA LEU A 9 0.45 -12.04 6.37
C LEU A 9 1.70 -12.19 7.24
N ALA A 10 2.18 -13.42 7.45
CA ALA A 10 3.35 -13.69 8.28
C ALA A 10 4.61 -12.98 7.76
N ILE A 11 4.82 -12.98 6.45
CA ILE A 11 6.00 -12.33 5.85
C ILE A 11 5.87 -10.80 5.76
N SER A 12 4.65 -10.25 5.81
CA SER A 12 4.41 -8.83 5.59
C SER A 12 4.16 -8.03 6.88
N ILE A 13 3.58 -8.64 7.92
CA ILE A 13 3.06 -7.87 9.06
C ILE A 13 4.14 -7.10 9.83
N ILE A 14 5.32 -7.70 10.02
CA ILE A 14 6.42 -7.07 10.78
C ILE A 14 7.05 -5.89 10.03
N PRO A 15 7.51 -6.05 8.76
CA PRO A 15 8.05 -4.91 8.01
C PRO A 15 7.00 -3.82 7.81
N GLY A 16 5.73 -4.19 7.64
CA GLY A 16 4.63 -3.24 7.58
C GLY A 16 4.41 -2.47 8.87
N TYR A 17 4.47 -3.14 10.02
CA TYR A 17 4.36 -2.50 11.33
C TYR A 17 5.52 -1.54 11.60
N ALA A 18 6.75 -1.94 11.24
CA ALA A 18 7.91 -1.08 11.33
C ALA A 18 7.75 0.17 10.45
N LEU A 19 7.33 0.01 9.19
CA LEU A 19 7.08 1.14 8.31
C LEU A 19 5.91 2.02 8.81
N CYS A 20 4.86 1.42 9.35
CA CYS A 20 3.74 2.15 9.96
C CYS A 20 4.21 3.06 11.10
N LYS A 21 5.10 2.60 11.98
CA LYS A 21 5.67 3.44 13.05
C LYS A 21 6.50 4.62 12.52
N VAL A 22 7.10 4.46 11.34
CA VAL A 22 7.85 5.52 10.69
C VAL A 22 6.93 6.53 10.01
N LEU A 23 5.81 6.09 9.43
CA LEU A 23 4.92 6.95 8.63
C LEU A 23 3.72 7.51 9.40
N ASP A 24 3.27 6.83 10.46
CA ASP A 24 2.17 7.26 11.32
C ASP A 24 2.44 6.91 12.80
N GLY A 25 3.10 7.82 13.50
CA GLY A 25 3.40 7.74 14.92
C GLY A 25 2.16 7.93 15.80
N THR A 26 1.08 8.47 15.24
CA THR A 26 -0.20 8.66 15.93
C THR A 26 -1.10 7.43 15.87
N ALA A 27 -0.74 6.44 15.06
CA ALA A 27 -1.52 5.23 14.89
C ALA A 27 -1.65 4.45 16.22
N ASP A 28 -2.89 4.21 16.63
CA ASP A 28 -3.21 3.27 17.70
C ASP A 28 -3.08 1.82 17.21
N LYS A 29 -3.36 0.85 18.09
CA LYS A 29 -3.26 -0.58 17.74
C LYS A 29 -4.17 -0.96 16.58
N TRP A 30 -5.37 -0.35 16.51
CA TRP A 30 -6.34 -0.61 15.46
C TRP A 30 -5.82 -0.14 14.10
N ARG A 31 -5.40 1.13 13.99
CA ARG A 31 -4.88 1.67 12.74
C ARG A 31 -3.60 0.97 12.31
N LYS A 32 -2.71 0.64 13.25
CA LYS A 32 -1.51 -0.19 12.98
C LYS A 32 -1.89 -1.55 12.40
N ALA A 33 -2.90 -2.22 12.92
CA ALA A 33 -3.36 -3.51 12.40
C ALA A 33 -3.92 -3.40 10.97
N MET A 34 -4.60 -2.30 10.64
CA MET A 34 -5.11 -2.06 9.29
C MET A 34 -3.98 -1.73 8.29
N LEU A 35 -3.01 -0.90 8.70
CA LEU A 35 -1.94 -0.41 7.83
C LEU A 35 -0.85 -1.46 7.56
N SER A 36 -0.47 -2.24 8.58
CA SER A 36 0.71 -3.10 8.53
C SER A 36 0.68 -4.11 7.38
N PRO A 37 -0.41 -4.87 7.13
CA PRO A 37 -0.42 -5.84 6.03
C PRO A 37 -0.12 -5.20 4.67
N ALA A 38 -0.72 -4.04 4.37
CA ALA A 38 -0.58 -3.35 3.09
C ALA A 38 0.82 -2.77 2.89
N LEU A 39 1.33 -2.06 3.91
CA LEU A 39 2.68 -1.49 3.90
C LEU A 39 3.75 -2.59 3.80
N GLY A 40 3.55 -3.68 4.52
CA GLY A 40 4.43 -4.83 4.48
C GLY A 40 4.43 -5.52 3.12
N LEU A 41 3.25 -5.75 2.54
CA LEU A 41 3.16 -6.43 1.25
C LEU A 41 3.80 -5.59 0.14
N LEU A 42 3.66 -4.25 0.19
CA LEU A 42 4.36 -3.34 -0.73
C LEU A 42 5.88 -3.55 -0.70
N LEU A 43 6.48 -3.63 0.50
CA LEU A 43 7.91 -3.86 0.67
C LEU A 43 8.32 -5.27 0.22
N VAL A 44 7.51 -6.30 0.50
CA VAL A 44 7.75 -7.67 0.05
C VAL A 44 7.72 -7.75 -1.48
N TYR A 45 6.74 -7.11 -2.13
CA TYR A 45 6.71 -6.99 -3.59
C TYR A 45 7.98 -6.35 -4.13
N GLY A 46 8.37 -5.19 -3.60
CA GLY A 46 9.59 -4.50 -4.02
C GLY A 46 10.83 -5.37 -3.87
N ALA A 47 10.96 -6.07 -2.74
CA ALA A 47 12.08 -6.97 -2.48
C ALA A 47 12.11 -8.16 -3.48
N CYS A 48 10.98 -8.83 -3.70
CA CYS A 48 10.90 -9.92 -4.68
C CYS A 48 11.21 -9.44 -6.11
N GLY A 49 10.72 -8.26 -6.49
CA GLY A 49 11.01 -7.65 -7.79
C GLY A 49 12.50 -7.36 -7.98
N LEU A 50 13.16 -6.81 -6.96
CA LEU A 50 14.61 -6.53 -6.99
C LEU A 50 15.45 -7.81 -7.13
N VAL A 51 15.07 -8.88 -6.45
CA VAL A 51 15.78 -10.18 -6.54
C VAL A 51 15.71 -10.76 -7.95
N VAL A 52 14.59 -10.59 -8.65
CA VAL A 52 14.48 -10.97 -10.07
C VAL A 52 15.33 -10.07 -10.95
N LEU A 53 15.28 -8.75 -10.76
CA LEU A 53 16.09 -7.81 -11.55
C LEU A 53 17.60 -7.99 -11.34
N SER A 54 18.04 -8.50 -10.19
CA SER A 54 19.46 -8.80 -9.97
C SER A 54 19.94 -10.04 -10.74
N GLY A 55 19.05 -10.80 -11.38
CA GLY A 55 19.39 -12.03 -12.10
C GLY A 55 19.77 -13.19 -11.18
N LEU A 56 19.45 -13.10 -9.88
CA LEU A 56 19.84 -14.10 -8.86
C LEU A 56 18.62 -14.84 -8.26
N SER A 57 17.44 -14.69 -8.87
CA SER A 57 16.21 -15.20 -8.28
C SER A 57 16.24 -16.71 -8.16
N THR A 58 16.16 -17.16 -6.92
CA THR A 58 15.89 -18.55 -6.55
C THR A 58 14.91 -18.53 -5.39
N TRP A 59 14.18 -19.61 -5.16
CA TRP A 59 13.30 -19.69 -4.00
C TRP A 59 14.07 -19.45 -2.68
N GLY A 60 15.28 -20.00 -2.56
CA GLY A 60 16.14 -19.83 -1.38
C GLY A 60 16.57 -18.39 -1.16
N LEU A 61 17.09 -17.71 -2.20
CA LEU A 61 17.53 -16.32 -2.09
C LEU A 61 16.35 -15.38 -1.81
N THR A 62 15.23 -15.54 -2.50
CA THR A 62 14.02 -14.73 -2.27
C THR A 62 13.52 -14.90 -0.83
N SER A 63 13.51 -16.13 -0.31
CA SER A 63 13.16 -16.41 1.10
C SER A 63 14.14 -15.75 2.08
N ALA A 64 15.44 -15.81 1.79
CA ALA A 64 16.47 -15.17 2.62
C ALA A 64 16.32 -13.64 2.63
N VAL A 65 15.98 -13.02 1.50
CA VAL A 65 15.73 -11.56 1.41
C VAL A 65 14.46 -11.17 2.16
N ILE A 66 13.37 -11.95 2.07
CA ILE A 66 12.16 -11.72 2.87
C ILE A 66 12.46 -11.83 4.37
N LEU A 67 13.26 -12.83 4.77
CA LEU A 67 13.69 -12.99 6.16
C LEU A 67 14.59 -11.83 6.63
N LEU A 68 15.50 -11.37 5.78
CA LEU A 68 16.34 -10.21 6.04
C LEU A 68 15.48 -8.96 6.26
N LEU A 69 14.48 -8.71 5.38
CA LEU A 69 13.54 -7.60 5.52
C LEU A 69 12.82 -7.64 6.88
N ASN A 70 12.33 -8.81 7.29
CA ASN A 70 11.69 -9.01 8.60
C ASN A 70 12.69 -8.78 9.76
N THR A 71 13.93 -9.27 9.64
CA THR A 71 14.97 -9.11 10.66
C THR A 71 15.37 -7.66 10.83
N LEU A 72 15.55 -6.92 9.73
CA LEU A 72 15.82 -5.48 9.73
C LEU A 72 14.66 -4.69 10.35
N ALA A 73 13.42 -5.09 10.07
CA ALA A 73 12.24 -4.49 10.69
C ALA A 73 12.21 -4.72 12.21
N ILE A 74 12.53 -5.94 12.69
CA ILE A 74 12.65 -6.23 14.12
C ILE A 74 13.78 -5.40 14.75
N ALA A 75 14.94 -5.33 14.11
CA ALA A 75 16.07 -4.53 14.58
C ALA A 75 15.69 -3.05 14.70
N HIS A 76 14.95 -2.52 13.71
CA HIS A 76 14.41 -1.16 13.75
C HIS A 76 13.45 -0.96 14.93
N LEU A 77 12.51 -1.88 15.14
CA LEU A 77 11.53 -1.82 16.24
C LEU A 77 12.17 -1.93 17.63
N LYS A 78 13.28 -2.65 17.76
CA LYS A 78 14.03 -2.80 19.02
C LYS A 78 15.00 -1.66 19.30
N ARG A 79 15.24 -0.76 18.34
CA ARG A 79 16.19 0.35 18.50
C ARG A 79 15.73 1.25 19.65
N ARG A 80 16.53 1.31 20.72
CA ARG A 80 16.26 2.18 21.87
C ARG A 80 16.43 3.65 21.48
N ILE A 81 15.60 4.50 22.08
CA ILE A 81 15.75 5.95 22.00
C ILE A 81 17.07 6.31 22.68
N ASN A 82 17.90 7.10 22.01
CA ASN A 82 19.12 7.62 22.62
C ASN A 82 18.75 8.83 23.47
N GLU A 83 18.69 8.64 24.79
CA GLU A 83 18.31 9.67 25.77
C GLU A 83 19.22 10.90 25.70
N GLU A 84 20.51 10.73 25.35
CA GLU A 84 21.49 11.81 25.25
C GLU A 84 21.22 12.78 24.10
N LYS A 85 20.49 12.36 23.06
CA LYS A 85 20.20 13.21 21.88
C LYS A 85 18.86 13.96 21.98
N GLY A 86 18.10 13.76 23.05
CA GLY A 86 16.75 14.28 23.20
C GLY A 86 15.74 13.63 22.22
N LEU A 87 14.45 13.88 22.44
CA LEU A 87 13.37 13.38 21.59
C LEU A 87 13.21 14.26 20.35
N THR A 88 13.22 13.64 19.18
CA THR A 88 12.75 14.30 17.94
C THR A 88 11.27 14.68 18.08
N GLN A 89 10.78 15.68 17.33
CA GLN A 89 9.35 16.03 17.31
C GLN A 89 8.45 14.81 17.06
N TRP A 90 8.91 13.87 16.22
CA TRP A 90 8.20 12.62 15.97
C TRP A 90 8.10 11.71 17.20
N GLN A 91 9.20 11.56 17.94
CA GLN A 91 9.22 10.78 19.17
C GLN A 91 8.43 11.48 20.29
N LYS A 92 8.42 12.82 20.32
CA LYS A 92 7.56 13.60 21.21
C LYS A 92 6.07 13.35 20.93
N LEU A 93 5.67 13.35 19.67
CA LEU A 93 4.29 13.03 19.26
C LEU A 93 3.90 11.60 19.64
N GLU A 94 4.75 10.60 19.37
CA GLU A 94 4.51 9.21 19.78
C GLU A 94 4.42 9.10 21.32
N ALA A 95 5.29 9.78 22.05
CA ALA A 95 5.30 9.84 23.51
C ALA A 95 4.01 10.44 24.07
N ALA A 96 3.56 11.58 23.52
CA ALA A 96 2.35 12.28 23.93
C ALA A 96 1.08 11.47 23.64
N MET A 97 1.03 10.78 22.48
CA MET A 97 -0.04 9.82 22.18
C MET A 97 -0.11 8.68 23.21
N HIS A 98 1.03 8.28 23.77
CA HIS A 98 1.13 7.30 24.85
C HIS A 98 0.99 7.86 26.27
N GLY A 99 0.64 9.13 26.42
CA GLY A 99 0.29 9.74 27.71
C GLY A 99 1.46 10.37 28.47
N MET A 100 2.64 10.50 27.85
CA MET A 100 3.71 11.32 28.44
C MET A 100 3.36 12.81 28.33
N ILE A 101 3.46 13.53 29.46
CA ILE A 101 3.31 14.97 29.52
C ILE A 101 4.66 15.58 29.12
N LEU A 102 4.70 16.28 27.99
CA LEU A 102 5.92 16.96 27.52
C LEU A 102 6.06 18.30 28.28
N GLU A 103 7.25 18.60 28.79
CA GLU A 103 7.54 19.86 29.50
C GLU A 103 7.48 21.10 28.60
N SER A 104 7.63 20.93 27.28
CA SER A 104 7.49 22.00 26.29
C SER A 104 6.05 22.08 25.80
N GLU A 105 5.41 23.25 25.97
CA GLU A 105 4.13 23.66 25.36
C GLU A 105 4.19 23.69 23.82
N ASP A 106 4.45 22.56 23.19
CA ASP A 106 4.40 22.41 21.73
C ASP A 106 2.92 22.30 21.34
N GLN A 107 2.25 23.46 21.25
CA GLN A 107 0.80 23.56 21.02
C GLN A 107 0.36 22.77 19.77
N GLU A 108 1.19 22.76 18.72
CA GLU A 108 0.96 21.95 17.51
C GLU A 108 0.89 20.44 17.81
N ILE A 109 1.78 19.90 18.65
CA ILE A 109 1.77 18.49 19.03
C ILE A 109 0.54 18.19 19.89
N SER A 110 0.20 19.08 20.82
CA SER A 110 -0.99 18.93 21.66
C SER A 110 -2.27 18.90 20.83
N ASP A 111 -2.40 19.79 19.84
CA ASP A 111 -3.56 19.87 18.95
C ASP A 111 -3.66 18.65 18.02
N GLU A 112 -2.53 18.17 17.48
CA GLU A 112 -2.50 16.92 16.69
C GLU A 112 -2.93 15.73 17.56
N VAL A 113 -2.42 15.62 18.79
CA VAL A 113 -2.79 14.55 19.73
C VAL A 113 -4.28 14.59 20.06
N ALA A 114 -4.83 15.77 20.37
CA ALA A 114 -6.25 15.95 20.67
C ALA A 114 -7.13 15.54 19.47
N THR A 115 -6.76 16.00 18.27
CA THR A 115 -7.46 15.67 17.02
C THR A 115 -7.44 14.17 16.75
N GLN A 116 -6.26 13.54 16.87
CA GLN A 116 -6.11 12.10 16.65
C GLN A 116 -6.88 11.27 17.67
N ARG A 117 -6.89 11.66 18.94
CA ARG A 117 -7.70 11.00 19.97
C ARG A 117 -9.19 11.12 19.67
N TRP A 118 -9.65 12.30 19.23
CA TRP A 118 -11.05 12.49 18.82
C TRP A 118 -11.43 11.60 17.64
N PHE A 119 -10.60 11.52 16.59
CA PHE A 119 -10.84 10.58 15.49
C PHE A 119 -10.92 9.13 15.97
N GLN A 120 -10.02 8.72 16.86
CA GLN A 120 -9.98 7.36 17.40
C GLN A 120 -11.21 7.02 18.26
N SER A 121 -11.76 7.98 19.02
CA SER A 121 -12.98 7.79 19.81
C SER A 121 -14.26 7.84 18.96
N ASN A 122 -14.25 8.60 17.87
CA ASN A 122 -15.43 8.90 17.04
C ASN A 122 -15.47 8.13 15.72
N ARG A 123 -14.73 7.02 15.59
CA ARG A 123 -14.74 6.18 14.40
C ARG A 123 -16.14 5.74 14.01
N TYR A 124 -16.44 5.79 12.71
CA TYR A 124 -17.69 5.27 12.16
C TYR A 124 -17.73 3.73 12.21
N ARG A 125 -18.15 3.19 13.36
CA ARG A 125 -18.13 1.75 13.67
C ARG A 125 -18.96 0.90 12.70
N LEU A 126 -20.13 1.38 12.31
CA LEU A 126 -20.99 0.67 11.36
C LEU A 126 -20.29 0.52 10.00
N GLY A 127 -19.65 1.58 9.51
CA GLY A 127 -18.86 1.53 8.27
C GLY A 127 -17.69 0.56 8.36
N ILE A 128 -17.01 0.49 9.51
CA ILE A 128 -15.95 -0.49 9.74
C ILE A 128 -16.49 -1.92 9.63
N ILE A 129 -17.62 -2.23 10.27
CA ILE A 129 -18.23 -3.58 10.23
C ILE A 129 -18.66 -3.93 8.81
N VAL A 130 -19.40 -3.03 8.15
CA VAL A 130 -19.87 -3.25 6.76
C VAL A 130 -18.68 -3.40 5.81
N GLY A 131 -17.68 -2.53 5.90
CA GLY A 131 -16.46 -2.61 5.11
C GLY A 131 -15.70 -3.92 5.32
N ALA A 132 -15.60 -4.40 6.57
CA ALA A 132 -14.97 -5.67 6.89
C ALA A 132 -15.72 -6.87 6.29
N VAL A 133 -17.07 -6.86 6.33
CA VAL A 133 -17.90 -7.92 5.70
C VAL A 133 -17.70 -7.93 4.19
N LEU A 134 -17.77 -6.78 3.53
CA LEU A 134 -17.58 -6.66 2.08
C LEU A 134 -16.17 -7.10 1.66
N CYS A 135 -15.15 -6.62 2.38
CA CYS A 135 -13.75 -7.00 2.14
C CYS A 135 -13.50 -8.50 2.39
N SER A 136 -14.21 -9.12 3.33
CA SER A 136 -14.14 -10.57 3.55
C SER A 136 -14.70 -11.33 2.34
N GLY A 137 -15.75 -10.82 1.71
CA GLY A 137 -16.26 -11.37 0.44
C GLY A 137 -15.18 -11.43 -0.65
N VAL A 138 -14.41 -10.34 -0.81
CA VAL A 138 -13.26 -10.30 -1.73
C VAL A 138 -12.22 -11.36 -1.37
N LEU A 139 -11.82 -11.40 -0.11
CA LEU A 139 -10.76 -12.31 0.34
C LEU A 139 -11.16 -13.79 0.18
N LEU A 140 -12.44 -14.10 0.39
CA LEU A 140 -12.94 -15.48 0.39
C LEU A 140 -13.40 -15.97 -0.98
N LEU A 141 -13.50 -15.09 -2.00
CA LEU A 141 -13.90 -15.48 -3.36
C LEU A 141 -13.11 -16.70 -3.91
N PRO A 142 -11.78 -16.80 -3.71
CA PRO A 142 -11.01 -17.96 -4.19
C PRO A 142 -11.32 -19.31 -3.51
N LEU A 143 -12.22 -19.33 -2.51
CA LEU A 143 -12.77 -20.58 -1.97
C LEU A 143 -13.92 -21.12 -2.82
N PHE A 144 -14.65 -20.26 -3.50
CA PHE A 144 -15.83 -20.60 -4.29
C PHE A 144 -15.55 -20.66 -5.80
N GLN A 145 -14.53 -19.92 -6.25
CA GLN A 145 -14.12 -19.86 -7.64
C GLN A 145 -12.75 -20.52 -7.83
N LYS A 146 -12.57 -21.25 -8.93
CA LYS A 146 -11.32 -21.97 -9.22
C LYS A 146 -10.32 -21.18 -10.08
N LEU A 147 -10.83 -20.35 -10.99
CA LEU A 147 -10.03 -19.58 -11.96
C LEU A 147 -10.60 -18.16 -12.09
N PRO A 148 -9.78 -17.13 -12.34
CA PRO A 148 -10.25 -15.77 -12.66
C PRO A 148 -11.11 -15.73 -13.93
N PHE A 149 -11.92 -14.68 -14.10
CA PHE A 149 -12.73 -14.49 -15.32
C PHE A 149 -11.93 -13.91 -16.49
N GLY A 150 -11.01 -12.97 -16.22
CA GLY A 150 -10.13 -12.40 -17.26
C GLY A 150 -9.09 -13.38 -17.79
N VAL A 151 -8.28 -12.94 -18.75
CA VAL A 151 -7.23 -13.75 -19.38
C VAL A 151 -5.80 -13.38 -18.96
N ASP A 152 -5.60 -12.16 -18.42
CA ASP A 152 -4.28 -11.64 -18.02
C ASP A 152 -3.56 -12.56 -17.01
N TRP A 153 -4.32 -13.27 -16.15
CA TRP A 153 -3.73 -14.21 -15.18
C TRP A 153 -2.93 -15.32 -15.84
N ILE A 154 -3.23 -15.72 -17.09
CA ILE A 154 -2.47 -16.75 -17.80
C ILE A 154 -1.04 -16.26 -18.02
N GLY A 155 -0.89 -15.01 -18.47
CA GLY A 155 0.40 -14.38 -18.65
C GLY A 155 1.20 -14.31 -17.34
N PHE A 156 0.55 -13.86 -16.26
CA PHE A 156 1.19 -13.80 -14.96
C PHE A 156 1.51 -15.18 -14.38
N ALA A 157 0.72 -16.21 -14.68
CA ALA A 157 0.97 -17.58 -14.26
C ALA A 157 2.17 -18.19 -15.00
N VAL A 158 2.31 -17.90 -16.30
CA VAL A 158 3.49 -18.28 -17.09
C VAL A 158 4.74 -17.61 -16.53
N LEU A 159 4.70 -16.30 -16.27
CA LEU A 159 5.83 -15.57 -15.67
C LEU A 159 6.18 -16.09 -14.27
N ALA A 160 5.19 -16.31 -13.42
CA ALA A 160 5.40 -16.83 -12.07
C ALA A 160 6.02 -18.24 -12.10
N GLY A 161 5.56 -19.10 -13.02
CA GLY A 161 6.18 -20.41 -13.26
C GLY A 161 7.62 -20.30 -13.74
N GLN A 162 7.88 -19.42 -14.72
CA GLN A 162 9.22 -19.22 -15.27
C GLN A 162 10.21 -18.70 -14.22
N ILE A 163 9.79 -17.76 -13.38
CA ILE A 163 10.63 -17.27 -12.27
C ILE A 163 10.86 -18.36 -11.23
N ALA A 164 9.85 -19.18 -10.92
CA ALA A 164 9.97 -20.26 -9.95
C ALA A 164 10.92 -21.38 -10.41
N GLU A 165 10.90 -21.72 -11.71
CA GLU A 165 11.71 -22.80 -12.28
C GLU A 165 13.11 -22.33 -12.68
N ASN A 166 13.21 -21.17 -13.33
CA ASN A 166 14.42 -20.72 -14.01
C ASN A 166 15.00 -19.42 -13.44
N GLY A 167 14.33 -18.77 -12.49
CA GLY A 167 14.85 -17.57 -11.83
C GLY A 167 14.88 -16.31 -12.70
N ASN A 168 14.22 -16.32 -13.85
CA ASN A 168 14.23 -15.20 -14.80
C ASN A 168 12.88 -15.07 -15.54
N MET A 169 12.76 -14.07 -16.41
CA MET A 169 11.56 -13.83 -17.25
C MET A 169 11.84 -14.05 -18.74
N ILE A 170 12.87 -14.84 -19.05
CA ILE A 170 13.21 -15.25 -20.43
C ILE A 170 12.40 -16.51 -20.72
N LEU A 171 11.51 -16.44 -21.70
CA LEU A 171 10.69 -17.54 -22.14
C LEU A 171 11.41 -18.31 -23.26
N THR A 172 11.33 -19.63 -23.22
CA THR A 172 11.94 -20.55 -24.20
C THR A 172 10.90 -21.41 -24.90
N GLY A 173 11.23 -21.96 -26.07
CA GLY A 173 10.33 -22.84 -26.81
C GLY A 173 9.32 -22.08 -27.68
N VAL A 174 8.05 -22.48 -27.68
CA VAL A 174 7.01 -21.90 -28.57
C VAL A 174 6.71 -20.43 -28.25
N ASN A 175 7.03 -19.97 -27.03
CA ASN A 175 6.84 -18.59 -26.59
C ASN A 175 8.19 -17.84 -26.45
N GLU A 176 9.15 -18.11 -27.34
CA GLU A 176 10.49 -17.50 -27.29
C GLU A 176 10.43 -15.97 -27.19
N GLY A 177 11.11 -15.41 -26.18
CA GLY A 177 11.15 -13.97 -25.96
C GLY A 177 11.51 -13.60 -24.52
N SER A 178 11.58 -12.30 -24.25
CA SER A 178 11.70 -11.79 -22.88
C SER A 178 10.54 -10.85 -22.59
N TRP A 179 9.92 -11.01 -21.42
CA TRP A 179 8.82 -10.14 -21.03
C TRP A 179 9.37 -8.92 -20.29
N THR A 180 9.02 -7.72 -20.77
CA THR A 180 9.40 -6.44 -20.17
C THR A 180 8.48 -6.00 -19.03
N TYR A 181 7.60 -6.88 -18.56
CA TYR A 181 6.65 -6.56 -17.50
C TYR A 181 7.36 -6.40 -16.15
N PRO A 182 6.93 -5.47 -15.27
CA PRO A 182 7.53 -5.33 -13.95
C PRO A 182 7.47 -6.64 -13.13
N PRO A 183 8.58 -7.08 -12.52
CA PRO A 183 8.70 -8.45 -12.04
C PRO A 183 8.07 -8.72 -10.67
N ALA A 184 7.75 -7.70 -9.87
CA ALA A 184 7.42 -7.91 -8.46
C ALA A 184 6.20 -8.81 -8.24
N PHE A 185 5.13 -8.59 -9.01
CA PHE A 185 3.92 -9.40 -8.89
C PHE A 185 4.16 -10.89 -9.25
N PRO A 186 4.66 -11.22 -10.46
CA PRO A 186 4.92 -12.62 -10.81
C PRO A 186 6.03 -13.24 -9.94
N ALA A 187 7.01 -12.46 -9.44
CA ALA A 187 8.04 -12.94 -8.54
C ALA A 187 7.47 -13.44 -7.21
N LEU A 188 6.61 -12.64 -6.55
CA LEU A 188 5.98 -13.04 -5.31
C LEU A 188 4.99 -14.20 -5.54
N ALA A 189 4.28 -14.21 -6.66
CA ALA A 189 3.40 -15.32 -7.03
C ALA A 189 4.18 -16.62 -7.24
N GLY A 190 5.33 -16.58 -7.91
CA GLY A 190 6.21 -17.74 -8.11
C GLY A 190 6.77 -18.25 -6.78
N TRP A 191 7.24 -17.35 -5.91
CA TRP A 191 7.68 -17.72 -4.56
C TRP A 191 6.55 -18.38 -3.75
N LEU A 192 5.32 -17.84 -3.82
CA LEU A 192 4.15 -18.40 -3.14
C LEU A 192 3.77 -19.78 -3.69
N ALA A 193 3.86 -19.97 -5.02
CA ALA A 193 3.59 -21.23 -5.68
C ALA A 193 4.52 -22.34 -5.17
N THR A 194 5.83 -22.09 -5.18
CA THR A 194 6.85 -23.01 -4.67
C THR A 194 6.68 -23.26 -3.16
N SER A 195 6.43 -22.22 -2.37
CA SER A 195 6.33 -22.33 -0.91
C SER A 195 5.12 -23.15 -0.45
N LEU A 196 4.05 -23.17 -1.23
CA LEU A 196 2.81 -23.89 -0.90
C LEU A 196 2.61 -25.17 -1.71
N GLY A 197 3.49 -25.48 -2.67
CA GLY A 197 3.31 -26.62 -3.58
C GLY A 197 2.03 -26.51 -4.40
N ILE A 198 1.68 -25.30 -4.87
CA ILE A 198 0.48 -25.05 -5.69
C ILE A 198 0.87 -24.59 -7.10
N SER A 199 -0.05 -24.70 -8.05
CA SER A 199 0.19 -24.18 -9.41
C SER A 199 0.35 -22.66 -9.42
N SER A 200 1.14 -22.14 -10.36
CA SER A 200 1.38 -20.71 -10.53
C SER A 200 0.09 -19.91 -10.75
N GLY A 201 -0.85 -20.44 -11.56
CA GLY A 201 -2.16 -19.83 -11.77
C GLY A 201 -2.98 -19.70 -10.47
N LYS A 202 -2.93 -20.72 -9.60
CA LYS A 202 -3.58 -20.64 -8.30
C LYS A 202 -2.86 -19.63 -7.38
N ALA A 203 -1.53 -19.60 -7.38
CA ALA A 203 -0.78 -18.62 -6.60
C ALA A 203 -1.10 -17.18 -7.02
N VAL A 204 -1.14 -16.89 -8.32
CA VAL A 204 -1.55 -15.59 -8.89
C VAL A 204 -2.95 -15.20 -8.42
N PHE A 205 -3.91 -16.12 -8.52
CA PHE A 205 -5.29 -15.85 -8.13
C PHE A 205 -5.45 -15.55 -6.64
N LEU A 206 -4.80 -16.35 -5.78
CA LEU A 206 -4.82 -16.16 -4.33
C LEU A 206 -4.12 -14.87 -3.92
N LEU A 207 -2.96 -14.58 -4.52
CA LEU A 207 -2.20 -13.36 -4.26
C LEU A 207 -3.00 -12.12 -4.68
N GLY A 208 -3.64 -12.15 -5.85
CA GLY A 208 -4.47 -11.06 -6.34
C GLY A 208 -5.60 -10.66 -5.37
N HIS A 209 -6.35 -11.64 -4.86
CA HIS A 209 -7.45 -11.39 -3.92
C HIS A 209 -6.96 -10.98 -2.53
N TYR A 210 -5.87 -11.58 -2.06
CA TYR A 210 -5.22 -11.15 -0.83
C TYR A 210 -4.79 -9.68 -0.93
N THR A 211 -4.12 -9.32 -2.03
CA THR A 211 -3.64 -7.95 -2.27
C THR A 211 -4.77 -6.94 -2.34
N LEU A 212 -5.88 -7.24 -3.02
CA LEU A 212 -7.04 -6.36 -3.04
C LEU A 212 -7.64 -6.17 -1.63
N ALA A 213 -7.81 -7.25 -0.88
CA ALA A 213 -8.37 -7.18 0.46
C ALA A 213 -7.50 -6.30 1.39
N ILE A 214 -6.19 -6.52 1.40
CA ILE A 214 -5.31 -5.70 2.25
C ILE A 214 -5.16 -4.27 1.75
N LEU A 215 -5.29 -4.00 0.44
CA LEU A 215 -5.30 -2.65 -0.11
C LEU A 215 -6.50 -1.87 0.45
N ILE A 216 -7.69 -2.48 0.42
CA ILE A 216 -8.91 -1.88 0.95
C ILE A 216 -8.75 -1.58 2.45
N ILE A 217 -8.26 -2.56 3.23
CA ILE A 217 -8.02 -2.42 4.67
C ILE A 217 -6.97 -1.34 4.94
N GLY A 218 -5.84 -1.36 4.22
CA GLY A 218 -4.74 -0.42 4.39
C GLY A 218 -5.13 1.01 4.04
N ALA A 219 -5.87 1.22 2.95
CA ALA A 219 -6.32 2.54 2.55
C ALA A 219 -7.37 3.10 3.53
N ALA A 220 -8.26 2.25 4.06
CA ALA A 220 -9.14 2.63 5.16
C ALA A 220 -8.35 3.00 6.44
N GLY A 221 -7.27 2.28 6.74
CA GLY A 221 -6.36 2.61 7.84
C GLY A 221 -5.65 3.95 7.65
N ALA A 222 -5.23 4.26 6.41
CA ALA A 222 -4.64 5.55 6.09
C ALA A 222 -5.66 6.69 6.24
N MET A 223 -6.91 6.46 5.83
CA MET A 223 -7.99 7.46 5.98
C MET A 223 -8.54 7.57 7.41
N ASP A 224 -8.31 6.58 8.27
CA ASP A 224 -8.57 6.67 9.71
C ASP A 224 -7.71 7.77 10.37
N HIS A 225 -6.51 8.05 9.84
CA HIS A 225 -5.69 9.20 10.26
C HIS A 225 -6.40 10.54 10.02
N HIS A 226 -7.30 10.60 9.05
CA HIS A 226 -8.09 11.78 8.70
C HIS A 226 -9.55 11.70 9.18
N GLY A 227 -9.87 10.76 10.09
CA GLY A 227 -11.23 10.61 10.64
C GLY A 227 -12.26 9.99 9.71
N ALA A 228 -11.87 9.51 8.52
CA ALA A 228 -12.76 8.99 7.49
C ALA A 228 -12.61 7.48 7.23
N GLY A 229 -11.94 6.75 8.12
CA GLY A 229 -11.56 5.35 7.90
C GLY A 229 -12.75 4.42 7.62
N GLY A 230 -13.83 4.52 8.40
CA GLY A 230 -15.02 3.67 8.22
C GLY A 230 -15.78 3.95 6.92
N GLN A 231 -15.94 5.22 6.56
CA GLN A 231 -16.56 5.63 5.30
C GLN A 231 -15.73 5.16 4.11
N PHE A 232 -14.41 5.39 4.17
CA PHE A 232 -13.50 5.00 3.12
C PHE A 232 -13.42 3.48 2.95
N PHE A 233 -13.53 2.72 4.04
CA PHE A 233 -13.57 1.25 3.99
C PHE A 233 -14.76 0.76 3.16
N VAL A 234 -15.96 1.27 3.42
CA VAL A 234 -17.16 0.91 2.65
C VAL A 234 -17.02 1.34 1.20
N THR A 235 -16.63 2.59 0.93
CA THR A 235 -16.53 3.12 -0.43
C THR A 235 -15.52 2.34 -1.27
N MET A 236 -14.34 2.03 -0.73
CA MET A 236 -13.34 1.22 -1.43
C MET A 236 -13.82 -0.22 -1.64
N ALA A 237 -14.49 -0.81 -0.64
CA ALA A 237 -15.04 -2.16 -0.75
C ALA A 237 -16.27 -2.26 -1.68
N LEU A 238 -16.84 -1.14 -2.13
CA LEU A 238 -17.89 -1.08 -3.14
C LEU A 238 -17.42 -0.48 -4.47
N GLY A 239 -16.14 -0.11 -4.59
CA GLY A 239 -15.60 0.61 -5.73
C GLY A 239 -15.53 -0.25 -6.99
N PHE A 240 -16.53 -0.16 -7.86
CA PHE A 240 -16.67 -0.97 -9.09
C PHE A 240 -15.40 -1.13 -9.92
N GLY A 241 -14.57 -0.09 -10.07
CA GLY A 241 -13.35 -0.15 -10.88
C GLY A 241 -12.27 -1.11 -10.34
N LEU A 242 -12.10 -1.18 -9.02
CA LEU A 242 -11.14 -2.11 -8.39
C LEU A 242 -11.62 -3.56 -8.49
N PHE A 243 -12.93 -3.77 -8.34
CA PHE A 243 -13.56 -5.08 -8.49
C PHE A 243 -13.49 -5.55 -9.94
N ALA A 244 -13.88 -4.70 -10.90
CA ALA A 244 -13.79 -5.02 -12.32
C ALA A 244 -12.37 -5.46 -12.69
N LYS A 245 -11.34 -4.74 -12.23
CA LYS A 245 -9.96 -5.10 -12.57
C LYS A 245 -9.46 -6.36 -11.88
N ALA A 246 -9.85 -6.62 -10.64
CA ALA A 246 -9.48 -7.87 -9.95
C ALA A 246 -10.20 -9.11 -10.51
N TYR A 247 -11.46 -8.97 -10.93
CA TYR A 247 -12.21 -10.05 -11.57
C TYR A 247 -11.70 -10.32 -13.00
N ASP A 248 -11.28 -9.27 -13.70
CA ASP A 248 -10.59 -9.32 -15.00
C ASP A 248 -9.10 -9.68 -14.90
N SER A 249 -8.65 -10.20 -13.75
CA SER A 249 -7.26 -10.66 -13.54
C SER A 249 -6.14 -9.61 -13.69
N GLY A 250 -6.47 -8.32 -13.67
CA GLY A 250 -5.52 -7.20 -13.65
C GLY A 250 -4.83 -7.00 -12.29
N TYR A 251 -4.37 -8.09 -11.68
CA TYR A 251 -3.84 -8.11 -10.32
C TYR A 251 -2.62 -7.22 -10.09
N PRO A 252 -1.64 -7.10 -11.00
CA PRO A 252 -0.51 -6.19 -10.79
C PRO A 252 -0.96 -4.72 -10.75
N THR A 253 -1.97 -4.34 -11.55
CA THR A 253 -2.54 -2.98 -11.48
C THR A 253 -3.11 -2.72 -10.09
N VAL A 254 -3.90 -3.66 -9.54
CA VAL A 254 -4.44 -3.58 -8.18
C VAL A 254 -3.31 -3.55 -7.14
N ALA A 255 -2.31 -4.42 -7.27
CA ALA A 255 -1.17 -4.49 -6.36
C ALA A 255 -0.35 -3.20 -6.32
N SER A 256 -0.18 -2.53 -7.47
CA SER A 256 0.53 -1.25 -7.52
C SER A 256 -0.21 -0.14 -6.78
N GLN A 257 -1.52 -0.28 -6.54
CA GLN A 257 -2.28 0.67 -5.73
C GLN A 257 -1.96 0.59 -4.23
N LEU A 258 -1.20 -0.41 -3.76
CA LEU A 258 -0.68 -0.42 -2.38
C LEU A 258 0.15 0.85 -2.08
N GLY A 259 0.75 1.46 -3.10
CA GLY A 259 1.41 2.76 -2.98
C GLY A 259 0.48 3.85 -2.46
N LEU A 260 -0.81 3.84 -2.82
CA LEU A 260 -1.79 4.82 -2.35
C LEU A 260 -1.86 4.89 -0.82
N VAL A 261 -1.65 3.77 -0.12
CA VAL A 261 -1.61 3.77 1.36
C VAL A 261 -0.51 4.69 1.88
N VAL A 262 0.68 4.62 1.28
CA VAL A 262 1.79 5.53 1.61
C VAL A 262 1.51 6.95 1.14
N GLY A 263 0.96 7.10 -0.08
CA GLY A 263 0.56 8.39 -0.63
C GLY A 263 -0.40 9.14 0.28
N LEU A 264 -1.44 8.48 0.79
CA LEU A 264 -2.42 9.07 1.71
C LEU A 264 -1.78 9.48 3.04
N LEU A 265 -0.94 8.61 3.62
CA LEU A 265 -0.24 8.92 4.89
C LEU A 265 0.75 10.08 4.77
N VAL A 266 1.42 10.22 3.62
CA VAL A 266 2.52 11.17 3.45
C VAL A 266 2.08 12.48 2.81
N LEU A 267 1.23 12.42 1.78
CA LEU A 267 0.88 13.58 0.95
C LEU A 267 -0.36 14.31 1.44
N LEU A 268 -1.29 13.67 2.16
CA LEU A 268 -2.41 14.41 2.78
C LEU A 268 -2.01 15.08 4.10
N ARG A 269 -0.83 14.77 4.62
CA ARG A 269 -0.28 15.38 5.82
C ARG A 269 0.17 16.83 5.52
N PRO A 270 -0.15 17.82 6.38
CA PRO A 270 0.31 19.19 6.20
C PRO A 270 1.84 19.26 6.08
N SER A 271 2.34 20.06 5.13
CA SER A 271 3.78 20.11 4.80
C SER A 271 4.66 20.51 5.99
N SER A 272 4.13 21.26 6.97
CA SER A 272 4.81 21.65 8.21
C SER A 272 5.14 20.46 9.11
N SER A 273 4.30 19.42 9.12
CA SER A 273 4.46 18.21 9.93
C SER A 273 5.23 17.09 9.23
N ARG A 274 5.75 17.33 8.01
CA ARG A 274 6.41 16.32 7.19
C ARG A 274 7.92 16.29 7.42
N GLY A 275 8.39 15.30 8.17
CA GLY A 275 9.82 15.01 8.32
C GLY A 275 10.49 14.30 7.13
N SER A 276 11.83 14.29 7.10
CA SER A 276 12.65 13.61 6.07
C SER A 276 12.34 12.11 5.90
N HIS A 277 11.91 11.44 6.98
CA HIS A 277 11.54 10.03 6.96
C HIS A 277 10.29 9.75 6.11
N HIS A 278 9.33 10.68 6.06
CA HIS A 278 8.16 10.55 5.17
C HIS A 278 8.57 10.60 3.70
N THR A 279 9.48 11.50 3.33
CA THR A 279 10.02 11.59 1.97
C THR A 279 10.75 10.30 1.58
N ARG A 280 11.56 9.74 2.47
CA ARG A 280 12.23 8.45 2.24
C ARG A 280 11.22 7.32 2.07
N GLY A 281 10.20 7.25 2.93
CA GLY A 281 9.12 6.28 2.82
C GLY A 281 8.36 6.39 1.51
N PHE A 282 8.07 7.61 1.05
CA PHE A 282 7.44 7.86 -0.25
C PHE A 282 8.31 7.41 -1.42
N ILE A 283 9.61 7.73 -1.42
CA ILE A 283 10.54 7.28 -2.47
C ILE A 283 10.61 5.75 -2.52
N ILE A 284 10.74 5.09 -1.35
CA ILE A 284 10.71 3.62 -1.27
C ILE A 284 9.40 3.07 -1.84
N ALA A 285 8.27 3.68 -1.52
CA ALA A 285 6.97 3.27 -2.04
C ALA A 285 6.90 3.42 -3.58
N VAL A 286 7.34 4.56 -4.13
CA VAL A 286 7.41 4.80 -5.58
C VAL A 286 8.28 3.74 -6.26
N SER A 287 9.46 3.43 -5.70
CA SER A 287 10.34 2.38 -6.22
C SER A 287 9.66 1.00 -6.18
N CYS A 288 8.97 0.65 -5.09
CA CYS A 288 8.26 -0.62 -4.98
C CYS A 288 7.11 -0.72 -6.00
N VAL A 289 6.27 0.31 -6.14
CA VAL A 289 5.15 0.25 -7.09
C VAL A 289 5.61 0.25 -8.54
N ALA A 290 6.72 0.91 -8.88
CA ALA A 290 7.31 0.85 -10.22
C ALA A 290 7.74 -0.59 -10.59
N LEU A 291 8.15 -1.39 -9.61
CA LEU A 291 8.47 -2.81 -9.79
C LEU A 291 7.22 -3.70 -9.90
N ILE A 292 6.04 -3.21 -9.51
CA ILE A 292 4.77 -3.95 -9.58
C ILE A 292 4.00 -3.62 -10.87
N HIS A 293 3.73 -2.34 -11.12
CA HIS A 293 3.02 -1.85 -12.30
C HIS A 293 3.16 -0.32 -12.43
N PRO A 294 3.34 0.24 -13.65
CA PRO A 294 3.51 1.69 -13.86
C PRO A 294 2.34 2.53 -13.33
N THR A 295 1.12 1.98 -13.31
CA THR A 295 -0.06 2.68 -12.80
C THR A 295 0.13 3.20 -11.38
N GLY A 296 0.68 2.40 -10.44
CA GLY A 296 0.88 2.87 -9.07
C GLY A 296 1.78 4.10 -8.97
N ALA A 297 2.86 4.13 -9.77
CA ALA A 297 3.76 5.28 -9.83
C ALA A 297 3.08 6.52 -10.43
N ILE A 298 2.23 6.35 -11.45
CA ILE A 298 1.43 7.43 -12.02
C ILE A 298 0.49 8.02 -10.96
N TYR A 299 -0.25 7.20 -10.23
CA TYR A 299 -1.16 7.67 -9.18
C TYR A 299 -0.42 8.43 -8.07
N LEU A 300 0.72 7.92 -7.61
CA LEU A 300 1.56 8.62 -6.63
C LEU A 300 2.12 9.93 -7.16
N GLY A 301 2.55 9.95 -8.42
CA GLY A 301 3.00 11.16 -9.11
C GLY A 301 1.88 12.20 -9.21
N THR A 302 0.68 11.79 -9.61
CA THR A 302 -0.49 12.68 -9.69
C THR A 302 -0.90 13.20 -8.31
N MET A 303 -0.89 12.36 -7.27
CA MET A 303 -1.12 12.82 -5.89
C MET A 303 -0.07 13.84 -5.45
N MET A 304 1.20 13.62 -5.79
CA MET A 304 2.28 14.56 -5.46
C MET A 304 2.09 15.90 -6.19
N ILE A 305 1.71 15.86 -7.47
CA ILE A 305 1.39 17.05 -8.25
C ILE A 305 0.19 17.79 -7.63
N ALA A 306 -0.88 17.07 -7.28
CA ALA A 306 -2.04 17.65 -6.62
C ALA A 306 -1.67 18.30 -5.28
N HIS A 307 -0.83 17.65 -4.47
CA HIS A 307 -0.31 18.22 -3.23
C HIS A 307 0.46 19.52 -3.45
N ILE A 308 1.33 19.56 -4.47
CA ILE A 308 2.10 20.76 -4.82
C ILE A 308 1.16 21.88 -5.27
N ILE A 309 0.21 21.57 -6.16
CA ILE A 309 -0.77 22.54 -6.68
C ILE A 309 -1.62 23.11 -5.54
N ILE A 310 -2.14 22.27 -4.64
CA ILE A 310 -2.90 22.71 -3.47
C ILE A 310 -2.02 23.60 -2.58
N GLY A 311 -0.78 23.18 -2.30
CA GLY A 311 0.16 23.98 -1.52
C GLY A 311 0.47 25.35 -2.13
N LEU A 312 0.55 25.45 -3.47
CA LEU A 312 0.70 26.72 -4.18
C LEU A 312 -0.58 27.56 -4.12
N SER A 313 -1.76 26.94 -4.20
CA SER A 313 -3.05 27.63 -4.14
C SER A 313 -3.33 28.30 -2.79
N LEU A 314 -2.70 27.80 -1.72
CA LEU A 314 -2.78 28.38 -0.38
C LEU A 314 -1.87 29.61 -0.20
N ARG A 315 -0.95 29.88 -1.14
CA ARG A 315 -0.10 31.08 -1.11
C ARG A 315 -0.86 32.25 -1.70
N ALA A 316 -0.92 33.36 -0.97
CA ALA A 316 -1.65 34.57 -1.36
C ALA A 316 -1.31 35.04 -2.79
N GLU A 317 -0.02 34.98 -3.17
CA GLU A 317 0.50 35.38 -4.49
C GLU A 317 -0.11 34.63 -5.68
N TYR A 318 -0.44 33.33 -5.52
CA TYR A 318 -0.90 32.47 -6.61
C TYR A 318 -2.36 32.03 -6.48
N SER A 319 -2.99 32.32 -5.34
CA SER A 319 -4.28 31.76 -4.91
C SER A 319 -5.42 31.99 -5.91
N GLU A 320 -5.68 33.24 -6.32
CA GLU A 320 -6.87 33.57 -7.11
C GLU A 320 -6.84 32.98 -8.52
N ASN A 321 -5.73 33.12 -9.24
CA ASN A 321 -5.59 32.61 -10.60
C ASN A 321 -5.58 31.07 -10.64
N LEU A 322 -4.93 30.44 -9.66
CA LEU A 322 -4.86 28.98 -9.59
C LEU A 322 -6.22 28.37 -9.19
N GLN A 323 -6.97 29.00 -8.29
CA GLN A 323 -8.33 28.55 -7.94
C GLN A 323 -9.29 28.66 -9.14
N LYS A 324 -9.24 29.76 -9.90
CA LYS A 324 -10.05 29.92 -11.14
C LYS A 324 -9.71 28.83 -12.17
N LEU A 325 -8.42 28.54 -12.36
CA LEU A 325 -7.97 27.47 -13.26
C LEU A 325 -8.45 26.10 -12.80
N LEU A 326 -8.29 25.77 -11.50
CA LEU A 326 -8.75 24.49 -10.94
C LEU A 326 -10.26 24.30 -11.07
N LEU A 327 -11.04 25.35 -10.84
CA LEU A 327 -12.49 25.33 -11.03
C LEU A 327 -12.85 25.07 -12.50
N ALA A 328 -12.20 25.77 -13.44
CA ALA A 328 -12.42 25.56 -14.87
C ALA A 328 -12.08 24.13 -15.28
N CYS A 329 -10.93 23.59 -14.84
CA CYS A 329 -10.56 22.19 -15.08
C CYS A 329 -11.59 21.21 -14.50
N SER A 330 -12.07 21.44 -13.28
CA SER A 330 -13.08 20.59 -12.63
C SER A 330 -14.39 20.58 -13.42
N ILE A 331 -14.85 21.75 -13.91
CA ILE A 331 -16.05 21.87 -14.73
C ILE A 331 -15.87 21.08 -16.04
N LEU A 332 -14.74 21.27 -16.74
CA LEU A 332 -14.44 20.57 -17.99
C LEU A 332 -14.39 19.05 -17.81
N ILE A 333 -13.76 18.55 -16.75
CA ILE A 333 -13.70 17.12 -16.44
C ILE A 333 -15.09 16.58 -16.11
N THR A 334 -15.91 17.32 -15.36
CA THR A 334 -17.29 16.92 -15.03
C THR A 334 -18.14 16.81 -16.29
N ILE A 335 -18.01 17.77 -17.21
CA ILE A 335 -18.68 17.73 -18.52
C ILE A 335 -18.20 16.52 -19.32
N ALA A 336 -16.90 16.29 -19.42
CA ALA A 336 -16.34 15.15 -20.15
C ALA A 336 -16.82 13.81 -19.56
N ALA A 337 -16.86 13.68 -18.23
CA ALA A 337 -17.39 12.50 -17.55
C ALA A 337 -18.89 12.31 -17.82
N ALA A 338 -19.68 13.38 -17.77
CA ALA A 338 -21.10 13.34 -18.09
C ALA A 338 -21.36 12.90 -19.54
N ILE A 339 -20.57 13.40 -20.49
CA ILE A 339 -20.62 12.99 -21.90
C ILE A 339 -20.27 11.51 -22.04
N SER A 340 -19.24 11.02 -21.34
CA SER A 340 -18.80 9.62 -21.40
C SER A 340 -19.81 8.60 -20.87
N VAL A 341 -20.86 9.04 -20.17
CA VAL A 341 -21.90 8.17 -19.58
C VAL A 341 -23.17 8.14 -20.47
N VAL A 342 -23.23 8.95 -21.53
CA VAL A 342 -24.29 8.96 -22.56
C VAL A 342 -23.83 8.14 -23.76
#